data_AF-A0A101XHN0-F1
#
_entry.id   AF-A0A101XHN0-F1
#
_cell.length_a   1.000
_cell.length_b   1.000
_cell.length_c   1.000
_cell.angle_alpha   90.00
_cell.angle_beta   90.00
_cell.angle_gamma   90.00
#
_symmetry.space_group_name_H-M   'P 1'
#
loop_
_entity.id
_entity.type
_entity.pdbx_description
1 polymer ?
#
loop_
_entity_poly.entity_id
_entity_poly.type
_entity_poly.pdbx_seq_one_letter_code
_entity_poly.pdbx_strand_id
1 'polypeptide(L)' 'MIPIQLKSSYSSITITRVNMRYLQVYTGVPGAVAVEPMSGAPDAYHNGMGLVVIRPGEVKEFSFTVNVTKAPA' A
#
# COMPACT_ATOMS: atom_id res chain seq x y z
N MET A 1 -13.22 -0.43 -0.47
CA MET A 1 -11.90 0.08 -0.92
C MET A 1 -11.53 -0.59 -2.22
N ILE A 2 -10.92 0.15 -3.15
CA ILE A 2 -10.50 -0.40 -4.45
C ILE A 2 -9.13 -1.09 -4.23
N PRO A 3 -8.97 -2.38 -4.58
CA PRO A 3 -7.69 -3.07 -4.49
C PRO A 3 -6.69 -2.52 -5.51
N ILE A 4 -5.40 -2.60 -5.18
CA ILE A 4 -4.32 -2.29 -6.13
C ILE A 4 -4.06 -3.56 -6.94
N GLN A 5 -4.04 -3.44 -8.27
CA GLN A 5 -3.85 -4.57 -9.18
C GLN A 5 -2.65 -4.33 -10.08
N LEU A 6 -1.74 -5.28 -10.12
CA LEU A 6 -0.68 -5.37 -11.13
C LEU A 6 -0.96 -6.60 -11.98
N LYS A 7 -1.02 -6.42 -13.30
CA LYS A 7 -1.34 -7.50 -14.25
C LYS A 7 -0.26 -7.57 -15.31
N SER A 8 0.19 -8.79 -15.60
CA SER A 8 1.02 -9.13 -16.75
C SER A 8 0.46 -10.38 -17.42
N SER A 9 1.03 -10.75 -18.57
CA SER A 9 0.74 -12.03 -19.23
C SER A 9 1.21 -13.25 -18.42
N TYR A 10 2.10 -13.05 -17.45
CA TYR A 10 2.64 -14.13 -16.61
C TYR A 10 1.87 -14.29 -15.29
N SER A 11 1.50 -13.18 -14.64
CA SER A 11 0.94 -13.19 -13.30
C SER A 11 0.05 -11.98 -13.02
N SER A 12 -0.80 -12.11 -12.01
CA SER A 12 -1.56 -11.02 -11.42
C SER A 12 -1.24 -10.90 -9.93
N ILE A 13 -1.05 -9.67 -9.46
CA ILE A 13 -0.87 -9.35 -8.04
C ILE A 13 -2.03 -8.45 -7.62
N THR A 14 -2.70 -8.82 -6.54
CA THR A 14 -3.76 -8.00 -5.93
C THR A 14 -3.36 -7.65 -4.49
N ILE A 15 -3.30 -6.36 -4.20
CA ILE A 15 -3.03 -5.84 -2.86
C ILE A 15 -4.31 -5.21 -2.32
N THR A 16 -4.86 -5.80 -1.26
CA THR A 16 -5.94 -5.22 -0.46
C THR A 16 -5.35 -4.56 0.77
N ARG A 17 -5.94 -3.46 1.22
CA ARG A 17 -5.42 -2.64 2.31
C ARG A 17 -6.54 -2.20 3.25
N VAL A 18 -6.23 -2.09 4.54
CA VAL A 18 -7.13 -1.64 5.61
C VAL A 18 -6.50 -0.40 6.25
N ASN A 19 -7.26 0.70 6.29
CA ASN A 19 -6.86 1.99 6.87
C ASN A 19 -5.59 2.66 6.30
N MET A 20 -5.02 2.17 5.20
CA MET A 20 -3.82 2.73 4.57
C MET A 20 -4.19 3.54 3.32
N ARG A 21 -4.56 4.82 3.45
CA ARG A 21 -5.16 5.62 2.35
C ARG A 21 -4.19 5.89 1.19
N TYR A 22 -2.90 5.97 1.46
CA TYR A 22 -1.89 6.43 0.52
C TYR A 22 -1.23 5.24 -0.17
N LEU A 23 -0.72 5.48 -1.38
CA LEU A 23 0.06 4.52 -2.14
C LEU A 23 1.31 5.22 -2.64
N GLN A 24 2.48 4.71 -2.27
CA GLN A 24 3.74 5.11 -2.87
C GLN A 24 4.16 4.07 -3.92
N VAL A 25 4.68 4.58 -5.03
CA VAL A 25 5.29 3.77 -6.09
C VAL A 25 6.71 4.27 -6.28
N TYR A 26 7.69 3.36 -6.21
CA TYR A 26 9.10 3.68 -6.35
C TYR A 26 9.79 2.74 -7.34
N THR A 27 10.59 3.33 -8.24
CA THR A 27 11.27 2.64 -9.36
C THR A 27 12.78 2.86 -9.37
N GLY A 28 13.37 3.31 -8.27
CA GLY A 28 14.81 3.62 -8.22
C GLY A 28 15.76 2.41 -8.20
N VAL A 29 15.22 1.19 -8.30
CA VAL A 29 16.00 -0.04 -8.48
C VAL A 29 15.73 -0.59 -9.88
N PRO A 30 16.74 -0.71 -10.75
CA PRO A 30 16.56 -1.27 -12.09
C PRO A 30 15.94 -2.67 -12.04
N GLY A 31 14.91 -2.89 -12.85
CA GLY A 31 14.19 -4.16 -12.92
C GLY A 31 13.21 -4.43 -11.78
N ALA A 32 12.97 -3.47 -10.89
CA ALA A 32 12.03 -3.61 -9.78
C ALA A 32 11.09 -2.41 -9.64
N VAL A 33 9.94 -2.66 -9.03
CA VAL A 33 8.98 -1.63 -8.60
C VAL A 33 8.51 -1.95 -7.18
N ALA A 34 8.59 -0.97 -6.29
CA ALA A 34 7.95 -1.04 -4.99
C ALA A 34 6.52 -0.50 -5.08
N VAL A 35 5.59 -1.19 -4.43
CA VAL A 35 4.19 -0.80 -4.31
C VAL A 35 3.84 -0.81 -2.83
N GLU A 36 3.69 0.38 -2.26
CA GLU A 36 3.73 0.58 -0.81
C GLU A 36 2.40 1.20 -0.33
N PRO A 37 1.45 0.40 0.19
CA PRO A 37 0.32 0.93 0.94
C PRO A 37 0.84 1.65 2.19
N MET A 38 0.38 2.88 2.43
CA MET A 38 0.88 3.72 3.52
C MET A 38 -0.30 4.32 4.33
N SER A 39 -0.13 4.43 5.64
CA SER A 39 -1.09 5.10 6.54
C SER A 39 -1.09 6.62 6.36
N GLY A 40 0.07 7.20 6.05
CA GLY A 40 0.27 8.62 5.74
C GLY A 40 1.06 8.84 4.44
N ALA A 41 1.04 10.07 3.92
CA ALA A 41 1.87 10.44 2.78
C ALA A 41 3.35 10.54 3.18
N PRO A 42 4.30 10.56 2.21
CA PRO A 42 5.66 11.03 2.49
C PRO A 42 5.61 12.37 3.21
N ASP A 43 6.45 12.54 4.22
CA ASP A 43 6.51 13.76 5.05
C ASP A 43 5.23 14.07 5.86
N ALA A 44 4.44 13.04 6.22
CA ALA A 44 3.18 13.18 6.97
C ALA A 44 3.30 13.99 8.27
N TYR A 45 4.45 13.97 8.94
CA TYR A 45 4.67 14.73 10.17
C TYR A 45 4.58 16.25 9.93
N HIS A 46 5.13 16.74 8.82
CA HIS A 46 5.15 18.18 8.51
C HIS A 46 3.94 18.61 7.68
N ASN A 47 3.50 17.78 6.72
CA ASN A 47 2.38 18.14 5.84
C ASN A 47 1.00 17.73 6.38
N GLY A 48 0.95 16.95 7.46
CA GLY A 48 -0.29 16.50 8.11
C GLY A 48 -1.09 15.45 7.33
N MET A 49 -0.65 15.04 6.15
CA MET A 49 -1.40 14.13 5.28
C MET A 49 -1.38 12.70 5.81
N GLY A 50 -2.48 12.31 6.46
CA GLY A 50 -2.60 10.98 7.08
C GLY A 50 -1.79 10.84 8.37
N LEU A 51 -1.36 11.95 8.95
CA LEU A 51 -0.81 11.96 10.30
C LEU A 51 -1.90 11.52 11.29
N VAL A 52 -1.59 10.52 12.10
CA VAL A 52 -2.50 9.99 13.13
C VAL A 52 -1.87 10.22 14.49
N VAL A 53 -2.58 10.93 15.36
CA VAL A 53 -2.23 11.06 16.78
C VAL A 53 -3.03 10.03 17.55
N ILE A 54 -2.35 9.10 18.20
CA ILE A 54 -2.98 8.05 19.02
C ILE A 54 -3.06 8.54 20.47
N ARG A 55 -4.27 8.61 21.02
CA ARG A 55 -4.50 9.06 22.41
C ARG A 55 -4.35 7.92 23.43
N PRO A 56 -4.24 8.23 24.75
CA PRO A 56 -4.25 7.18 25.78
C PRO A 56 -5.49 6.29 25.66
N GLY A 57 -5.28 4.98 25.58
CA GLY A 57 -6.33 3.97 25.40
C GLY A 57 -6.84 3.79 23.97
N GLU A 58 -6.35 4.56 22.99
CA GLU A 58 -6.74 4.41 21.59
C GLU A 58 -5.88 3.37 20.88
N VAL A 59 -6.51 2.58 20.01
CA VAL A 59 -5.85 1.62 19.12
C VAL A 59 -6.16 1.99 17.67
N LYS A 60 -5.15 1.89 16.80
CA LYS A 60 -5.28 2.04 15.36
C LYS A 60 -4.66 0.85 14.67
N GLU A 61 -5.44 0.21 13.82
CA GLU A 61 -5.01 -0.96 13.07
C GLU A 61 -4.85 -0.62 11.60
N PHE A 62 -3.76 -1.10 11.01
CA PHE A 62 -3.43 -0.97 9.60
C PHE A 62 -2.97 -2.33 9.12
N SER A 63 -3.40 -2.73 7.94
CA SER A 63 -2.98 -4.00 7.37
C SER A 63 -3.08 -4.00 5.85
N PHE A 64 -2.37 -4.92 5.24
CA PHE A 64 -2.53 -5.23 3.82
C PHE A 64 -2.34 -6.72 3.59
N THR A 65 -2.94 -7.22 2.51
CA THR A 65 -2.75 -8.59 2.04
C THR A 65 -2.29 -8.55 0.60
N VAL A 66 -1.28 -9.34 0.28
CA VAL A 66 -0.77 -9.51 -1.09
C VAL A 66 -1.18 -10.90 -1.56
N ASN A 67 -1.96 -10.95 -2.63
CA ASN A 67 -2.32 -12.19 -3.31
C ASN A 67 -1.63 -12.22 -4.68
N VAL A 68 -0.88 -13.28 -4.93
CA VAL A 68 -0.18 -13.49 -6.21
C VAL A 68 -0.80 -14.71 -6.89
N THR A 69 -1.26 -14.53 -8.12
CA THR A 69 -1.81 -15.61 -8.94
C THR A 69 -1.08 -15.69 -10.28
N LYS A 70 -0.96 -16.89 -10.83
CA LYS A 70 -0.50 -17.07 -12.21
C LYS A 70 -1.60 -16.59 -13.16
N ALA A 71 -1.24 -15.94 -14.26
CA ALA A 71 -2.21 -15.66 -15.32
C ALA A 71 -2.73 -16.98 -15.90
N PRO A 72 -4.00 -17.07 -16.31
CA PRO A 72 -4.50 -18.20 -17.07
C PRO A 72 -3.60 -18.44 -18.29
N ALA A 73 -3.31 -19.72 -18.57
CA ALA A 73 -2.56 -20.12 -19.76
C ALA A 73 -3.34 -19.78 -21.04
#